data_AF-A0AAU7DFH5-F1
#
_entry.id   AF-A0AAU7DFH5-F1
#
_cell.length_a   1.000
_cell.length_b   1.000
_cell.length_c   1.000
_cell.angle_alpha   90.00
_cell.angle_beta   90.00
_cell.angle_gamma   90.00
#
_symmetry.space_group_name_H-M   'P 1'
#
loop_
_entity.id
_entity.type
_entity.pdbx_description
1 polymer ?
#
loop_
_entity_poly.entity_id
_entity_poly.type
_entity_poly.pdbx_seq_one_letter_code
_entity_poly.pdbx_strand_id
1 'polypeptide(L)'
;MKRNLLFAMMFVVSAGFASAQITTPTTDVLGAHLNYGRGCAACHAPHSGAYGNGNAKTADPTSGNVALWGEDVSSLYGKTIITGGTGPGTGFTEVLPGSTSAATPDVAGLLMCLSCHDGNLATGAMMKNKVYETLPATYGIQNAIPTLLGNDYGSVGNYLNDHPVGLTAVMGCGGQYNWDCNISAAGKVLMNGPKSSQFMTNYGFFVSPGTYNSQPIVLCTTCHNQHLMNVVSVTQGVTFTGSGATGTVTGKSGLPTGTYATMFFIRAPYNPASGVAGSNQTAQFCRQCHGGESNEMNGSTAVTTF
;
A
#
# COMPACT_ATOMS: atom_id res chain seq x y z
N MET A 1 -44.41 -18.54 9.37
CA MET A 1 -43.33 -18.15 10.31
C MET A 1 -41.93 -18.33 9.73
N LYS A 2 -41.55 -19.50 9.18
CA LYS A 2 -40.20 -19.75 8.62
C LYS A 2 -39.79 -18.80 7.48
N ARG A 3 -40.72 -18.42 6.59
CA ARG A 3 -40.45 -17.52 5.46
C ARG A 3 -40.17 -16.08 5.89
N ASN A 4 -40.92 -15.57 6.86
CA ASN A 4 -40.76 -14.20 7.37
C ASN A 4 -39.51 -14.06 8.24
N LEU A 5 -39.13 -15.12 8.96
CA LEU A 5 -37.86 -15.18 9.68
C LEU A 5 -36.67 -15.15 8.71
N LEU A 6 -36.76 -15.86 7.58
CA LEU A 6 -35.72 -15.87 6.53
C LEU A 6 -35.56 -14.48 5.88
N PHE A 7 -36.68 -13.80 5.57
CA PHE A 7 -36.64 -12.43 5.06
C PHE A 7 -36.04 -11.46 6.09
N ALA A 8 -36.45 -11.54 7.36
CA ALA A 8 -35.89 -10.70 8.41
C ALA A 8 -34.39 -10.97 8.64
N MET A 9 -33.95 -12.23 8.62
CA MET A 9 -32.53 -12.58 8.71
C MET A 9 -31.76 -12.04 7.51
N MET A 10 -32.30 -12.13 6.29
CA MET A 10 -31.66 -11.62 5.08
C MET A 10 -31.52 -10.08 5.08
N PHE A 11 -32.46 -9.36 5.71
CA PHE A 11 -32.37 -7.90 5.92
C PHE A 11 -31.41 -7.51 7.04
N VAL A 12 -31.33 -8.26 8.15
CA VAL A 12 -30.38 -8.01 9.24
C VAL A 12 -28.94 -8.36 8.84
N VAL A 13 -28.78 -9.45 8.09
CA VAL A 13 -27.51 -9.86 7.46
C VAL A 13 -27.07 -8.79 6.47
N SER A 14 -27.90 -8.38 5.50
CA SER A 14 -27.52 -7.36 4.52
C SER A 14 -27.28 -5.97 5.11
N ALA A 15 -27.98 -5.57 6.18
CA ALA A 15 -27.71 -4.33 6.92
C ALA A 15 -26.40 -4.37 7.74
N GLY A 16 -26.00 -5.55 8.23
CA GLY A 16 -24.75 -5.76 8.98
C GLY A 16 -23.49 -5.77 8.12
N PHE A 17 -23.60 -6.07 6.82
CA PHE A 17 -22.45 -6.12 5.89
C PHE A 17 -22.15 -4.80 5.17
N ALA A 18 -23.08 -3.84 5.14
CA ALA A 18 -22.99 -2.69 4.21
C ALA A 18 -22.85 -1.30 4.86
N SER A 19 -22.93 -1.17 6.19
CA SER A 19 -23.03 0.17 6.82
C SER A 19 -21.78 0.66 7.55
N ALA A 20 -20.71 -0.14 7.64
CA ALA A 20 -19.68 0.19 8.63
C ALA A 20 -18.76 1.37 8.25
N GLN A 21 -18.51 1.70 6.97
CA GLN A 21 -17.47 2.69 6.65
C GLN A 21 -17.56 3.48 5.35
N ILE A 22 -18.68 3.45 4.64
CA ILE A 22 -18.87 4.38 3.52
C ILE A 22 -18.94 5.79 4.12
N THR A 23 -17.94 6.60 3.83
CA THR A 23 -17.77 7.95 4.35
C THR A 23 -17.81 8.95 3.20
N THR A 24 -18.32 10.14 3.50
CA THR A 24 -18.12 11.31 2.64
C THR A 24 -17.03 12.15 3.28
N PRO A 25 -15.84 12.29 2.66
CA PRO A 25 -14.78 13.10 3.24
C PRO A 25 -15.27 14.55 3.40
N THR A 26 -15.15 15.08 4.61
CA THR A 26 -15.46 16.49 4.94
C THR A 26 -14.22 17.38 4.85
N THR A 27 -13.07 16.79 4.55
CA THR A 27 -11.76 17.43 4.38
C THR A 27 -11.11 16.95 3.09
N ASP A 28 -10.06 17.65 2.64
CA ASP A 28 -9.31 17.30 1.43
C ASP A 28 -8.79 15.85 1.47
N VAL A 29 -8.78 15.18 0.32
CA VAL A 29 -8.47 13.75 0.21
C VAL A 29 -6.99 13.43 0.52
N LEU A 30 -6.10 14.40 0.35
CA LEU A 30 -4.68 14.28 0.70
C LEU A 30 -4.44 14.37 2.21
N GLY A 31 -5.46 14.72 3.00
CA GLY A 31 -5.39 14.77 4.46
C GLY A 31 -4.16 15.53 4.98
N ALA A 32 -3.42 14.87 5.88
CA ALA A 32 -2.27 15.35 6.65
C ALA A 32 -0.98 15.68 5.90
N HIS A 33 -0.91 15.40 4.60
CA HIS A 33 0.21 15.87 3.78
C HIS A 33 0.00 17.29 3.29
N LEU A 34 -0.77 18.08 4.04
CA LEU A 34 -0.64 19.53 4.10
C LEU A 34 0.76 19.86 4.65
N ASN A 35 1.78 19.70 3.80
CA ASN A 35 3.16 20.13 4.01
C ASN A 35 3.19 21.66 4.11
N TYR A 36 2.62 22.22 5.18
CA TYR A 36 2.35 23.65 5.34
C TYR A 36 1.56 24.26 4.17
N GLY A 37 0.60 23.50 3.62
CA GLY A 37 -0.18 23.91 2.44
C GLY A 37 0.54 23.69 1.10
N ARG A 38 1.74 23.09 1.09
CA ARG A 38 2.43 22.71 -0.15
C ARG A 38 1.70 21.55 -0.85
N GLY A 39 1.08 20.62 -0.11
CA GLY A 39 0.26 19.55 -0.71
C GLY A 39 1.01 18.81 -1.83
N CYS A 40 0.37 18.64 -2.99
CA CYS A 40 1.01 18.13 -4.20
C CYS A 40 2.36 18.79 -4.49
N ALA A 41 2.49 20.11 -4.28
CA ALA A 41 3.69 20.88 -4.55
C ALA A 41 4.94 20.45 -3.75
N ALA A 42 4.75 19.75 -2.63
CA ALA A 42 5.82 19.14 -1.86
C ALA A 42 6.65 18.17 -2.70
N CYS A 43 5.96 17.38 -3.52
CA CYS A 43 6.55 16.37 -4.40
C CYS A 43 6.51 16.80 -5.89
N HIS A 44 5.60 17.72 -6.26
CA HIS A 44 5.17 17.96 -7.65
C HIS A 44 5.36 19.39 -8.22
N ALA A 45 5.60 20.46 -7.44
CA ALA A 45 5.74 21.84 -7.99
C ALA A 45 7.22 22.26 -8.12
N PRO A 46 7.58 23.43 -8.72
CA PRO A 46 8.87 23.67 -9.36
C PRO A 46 10.02 23.89 -8.36
N HIS A 47 10.37 22.82 -7.67
CA HIS A 47 11.73 22.39 -7.42
C HIS A 47 12.28 21.58 -8.61
N SER A 48 11.57 21.56 -9.75
CA SER A 48 12.01 21.07 -11.05
C SER A 48 13.34 21.72 -11.40
N GLY A 49 14.42 21.00 -11.12
CA GLY A 49 15.75 21.54 -11.14
C GLY A 49 16.63 20.68 -10.26
N ALA A 50 17.91 20.72 -10.55
CA ALA A 50 18.85 19.72 -10.13
C ALA A 50 19.23 19.76 -8.62
N TYR A 51 18.49 20.55 -7.85
CA TYR A 51 18.70 20.86 -6.42
C TYR A 51 17.40 20.76 -5.60
N GLY A 52 16.34 20.23 -6.17
CA GLY A 52 14.98 20.46 -5.72
C GLY A 52 14.60 19.96 -4.32
N ASN A 53 15.30 18.95 -3.80
CA ASN A 53 15.11 18.46 -2.44
C ASN A 53 16.08 19.09 -1.42
N GLY A 54 16.92 20.05 -1.82
CA GLY A 54 17.91 20.70 -0.96
C GLY A 54 19.12 19.84 -0.57
N ASN A 55 19.19 18.58 -1.02
CA ASN A 55 20.29 17.65 -0.72
C ASN A 55 21.41 17.69 -1.79
N ALA A 56 21.04 17.97 -3.04
CA ALA A 56 21.98 17.97 -4.15
C ALA A 56 23.10 18.98 -3.93
N LYS A 57 24.36 18.53 -3.98
CA LYS A 57 25.52 19.42 -4.12
C LYS A 57 25.97 19.56 -5.58
N THR A 58 25.44 18.71 -6.45
CA THR A 58 25.69 18.65 -7.88
C THR A 58 24.38 18.35 -8.59
N ALA A 59 24.15 19.05 -9.68
CA ALA A 59 22.94 18.93 -10.47
C ALA A 59 22.76 17.52 -11.09
N ASP A 60 21.67 16.81 -10.78
CA ASP A 60 21.21 15.70 -11.63
C ASP A 60 20.75 16.25 -13.00
N PRO A 61 21.40 15.86 -14.12
CA PRO A 61 21.07 16.34 -15.45
C PRO A 61 19.70 15.88 -15.95
N THR A 62 19.05 14.94 -15.25
CA THR A 62 17.71 14.42 -15.57
C THR A 62 16.60 15.08 -14.75
N SER A 63 16.93 15.96 -13.81
CA SER A 63 15.92 16.67 -13.02
C SER A 63 15.01 17.53 -13.91
N GLY A 64 13.70 17.43 -13.69
CA GLY A 64 12.69 18.13 -14.49
C GLY A 64 12.27 17.44 -15.79
N ASN A 65 12.88 16.30 -16.16
CA ASN A 65 12.45 15.51 -17.32
C ASN A 65 11.15 14.74 -17.06
N VAL A 66 10.90 14.36 -15.80
CA VAL A 66 9.62 13.78 -15.37
C VAL A 66 8.76 14.92 -14.84
N ALA A 67 7.73 15.30 -15.60
CA ALA A 67 6.78 16.32 -15.17
C ALA A 67 6.23 15.93 -13.79
N LEU A 68 6.28 16.90 -12.86
CA LEU A 68 5.78 16.73 -11.49
C LEU A 68 6.63 15.82 -10.59
N TRP A 69 7.88 15.50 -10.91
CA TRP A 69 8.82 14.91 -9.95
C TRP A 69 10.12 15.72 -9.98
N GLY A 70 10.36 16.46 -8.90
CA GLY A 70 11.40 17.48 -8.81
C GLY A 70 12.36 17.27 -7.64
N GLU A 71 12.64 16.03 -7.25
CA GLU A 71 13.55 15.71 -6.15
C GLU A 71 14.87 15.16 -6.69
N ASP A 72 16.00 15.62 -6.15
CA ASP A 72 17.31 15.08 -6.51
C ASP A 72 17.55 13.72 -5.84
N VAL A 73 17.38 12.65 -6.60
CA VAL A 73 17.64 11.28 -6.14
C VAL A 73 19.11 10.86 -6.35
N SER A 74 20.02 11.76 -6.75
CA SER A 74 21.40 11.40 -7.10
C SER A 74 22.19 10.75 -5.96
N SER A 75 21.88 11.09 -4.70
CA SER A 75 22.51 10.46 -3.54
C SER A 75 22.15 8.98 -3.38
N LEU A 76 21.06 8.54 -4.02
CA LEU A 76 20.53 7.18 -4.00
C LEU A 76 20.99 6.35 -5.21
N TYR A 77 21.49 6.98 -6.28
CA TYR A 77 21.86 6.27 -7.50
C TYR A 77 22.90 5.18 -7.27
N GLY A 78 22.56 3.96 -7.70
CA GLY A 78 23.43 2.78 -7.60
C GLY A 78 23.71 2.31 -6.17
N LYS A 79 23.04 2.87 -5.16
CA LYS A 79 23.19 2.42 -3.78
C LYS A 79 22.48 1.10 -3.58
N THR A 80 23.05 0.27 -2.71
CA THR A 80 22.43 -0.99 -2.30
C THR A 80 21.75 -0.82 -0.96
N ILE A 81 20.49 -1.26 -0.86
CA ILE A 81 19.73 -1.36 0.39
C ILE A 81 19.24 -2.79 0.57
N ILE A 82 18.99 -3.18 1.82
CA ILE A 82 18.52 -4.53 2.16
C ILE A 82 17.28 -4.40 3.02
N THR A 83 16.13 -4.87 2.52
CA THR A 83 14.81 -4.69 3.17
C THR A 83 14.22 -6.02 3.66
N GLY A 84 13.17 -5.97 4.49
CA GLY A 84 12.26 -7.10 4.67
C GLY A 84 12.51 -8.06 5.84
N GLY A 85 12.59 -7.56 7.07
CA GLY A 85 12.51 -8.35 8.30
C GLY A 85 13.73 -9.21 8.66
N THR A 86 13.65 -9.90 9.82
CA THR A 86 14.57 -10.96 10.30
C THR A 86 13.92 -12.36 10.39
N GLY A 87 12.69 -12.53 9.87
CA GLY A 87 11.97 -13.82 9.77
C GLY A 87 12.29 -14.71 8.53
N PRO A 88 11.36 -15.60 8.09
CA PRO A 88 11.52 -16.39 6.87
C PRO A 88 11.38 -15.52 5.61
N GLY A 89 12.35 -15.59 4.69
CA GLY A 89 12.38 -14.76 3.48
C GLY A 89 12.83 -13.34 3.80
N THR A 90 14.10 -13.17 4.16
CA THR A 90 14.66 -11.90 4.64
C THR A 90 15.85 -11.45 3.82
N GLY A 91 16.13 -10.15 3.90
CA GLY A 91 17.32 -9.59 3.27
C GLY A 91 17.17 -9.39 1.76
N PHE A 92 16.05 -8.79 1.34
CA PHE A 92 15.83 -8.48 -0.07
C PHE A 92 16.77 -7.36 -0.49
N THR A 93 17.78 -7.74 -1.27
CA THR A 93 18.80 -6.81 -1.74
C THR A 93 18.29 -6.07 -2.95
N GLU A 94 18.21 -4.75 -2.83
CA GLU A 94 17.88 -3.86 -3.93
C GLU A 94 19.10 -3.03 -4.31
N VAL A 95 19.40 -2.97 -5.60
CA VAL A 95 20.33 -1.97 -6.16
C VAL A 95 19.49 -0.87 -6.77
N LEU A 96 19.49 0.30 -6.12
CA LEU A 96 18.70 1.44 -6.56
C LEU A 96 19.12 1.88 -7.97
N PRO A 97 18.17 2.31 -8.82
CA PRO A 97 18.46 2.71 -10.19
C PRO A 97 19.56 3.77 -10.26
N GLY A 98 20.45 3.67 -11.25
CA GLY A 98 21.50 4.67 -11.47
C GLY A 98 21.03 5.97 -12.12
N SER A 99 19.74 6.07 -12.47
CA SER A 99 19.14 7.22 -13.14
C SER A 99 17.60 7.15 -13.03
N THR A 100 16.94 8.31 -12.95
CA THR A 100 15.48 8.43 -13.13
C THR A 100 14.98 8.00 -14.51
N SER A 101 15.86 7.90 -15.51
CA SER A 101 15.50 7.47 -16.86
C SER A 101 15.54 5.94 -17.04
N ALA A 102 15.88 5.18 -15.99
CA ALA A 102 15.80 3.73 -16.04
C ALA A 102 14.34 3.28 -16.25
N ALA A 103 14.16 2.22 -17.04
CA ALA A 103 12.83 1.70 -17.38
C ALA A 103 12.27 0.71 -16.34
N THR A 104 12.92 0.59 -15.18
CA THR A 104 12.55 -0.35 -14.13
C THR A 104 11.52 0.26 -13.17
N PRO A 105 10.60 -0.55 -12.62
CA PRO A 105 9.46 -0.05 -11.84
C PRO A 105 9.86 0.51 -10.46
N ASP A 106 11.03 0.14 -9.95
CA ASP A 106 11.65 0.67 -8.72
C ASP A 106 12.04 2.16 -8.83
N VAL A 107 12.16 2.74 -10.04
CA VAL A 107 12.29 4.20 -10.19
C VAL A 107 11.11 4.92 -9.56
N ALA A 108 9.89 4.66 -10.04
CA ALA A 108 8.69 5.34 -9.55
C ALA A 108 8.15 4.74 -8.24
N GLY A 109 8.40 3.45 -8.00
CA GLY A 109 7.82 2.72 -6.87
C GLY A 109 8.70 2.62 -5.63
N LEU A 110 9.99 3.02 -5.70
CA LEU A 110 10.90 2.96 -4.56
C LEU A 110 11.85 4.15 -4.50
N LEU A 111 12.64 4.40 -5.55
CA LEU A 111 13.64 5.48 -5.59
C LEU A 111 13.03 6.86 -5.29
N MET A 112 11.89 7.16 -5.92
CA MET A 112 11.13 8.39 -5.69
C MET A 112 10.44 8.46 -4.33
N CYS A 113 10.24 7.33 -3.63
CA CYS A 113 9.72 7.36 -2.27
C CYS A 113 10.86 7.62 -1.27
N LEU A 114 12.03 7.04 -1.52
CA LEU A 114 13.21 7.19 -0.69
C LEU A 114 13.80 8.60 -0.71
N SER A 115 13.56 9.40 -1.74
CA SER A 115 13.92 10.83 -1.68
C SER A 115 13.32 11.52 -0.45
N CYS A 116 12.10 11.21 -0.04
CA CYS A 116 11.52 11.80 1.19
C CYS A 116 11.63 10.88 2.41
N HIS A 117 11.53 9.57 2.21
CA HIS A 117 11.36 8.60 3.27
C HIS A 117 12.65 7.85 3.64
N ASP A 118 13.82 8.18 3.08
CA ASP A 118 15.04 7.44 3.39
C ASP A 118 15.68 7.85 4.72
N GLY A 119 16.08 9.11 4.88
CA GLY A 119 16.63 9.61 6.14
C GLY A 119 18.07 9.20 6.50
N ASN A 120 18.77 8.48 5.62
CA ASN A 120 20.12 7.96 5.83
C ASN A 120 21.09 8.33 4.69
N LEU A 121 20.77 7.94 3.46
CA LEU A 121 21.46 8.26 2.21
C LEU A 121 20.97 9.60 1.62
N ALA A 122 19.67 9.89 1.71
CA ALA A 122 19.04 11.12 1.21
C ALA A 122 18.65 12.07 2.37
N THR A 123 19.60 12.43 3.22
CA THR A 123 19.35 13.16 4.48
C THR A 123 18.87 14.61 4.33
N GLY A 124 19.11 15.24 3.18
CA GLY A 124 18.61 16.60 2.89
C GLY A 124 17.17 16.65 2.37
N ALA A 125 16.60 15.51 1.97
CA ALA A 125 15.50 15.43 1.01
C ALA A 125 14.07 15.31 1.61
N MET A 126 13.94 15.68 2.89
CA MET A 126 12.69 15.96 3.65
C MET A 126 11.88 14.77 4.20
N MET A 127 11.85 14.64 5.52
CA MET A 127 10.72 14.82 6.45
C MET A 127 11.38 14.89 7.84
N LYS A 128 11.08 15.88 8.70
CA LYS A 128 11.76 16.02 10.02
C LYS A 128 11.26 15.01 11.07
N ASN A 129 11.11 13.75 10.68
CA ASN A 129 10.68 12.64 11.51
C ASN A 129 9.37 12.89 12.29
N LYS A 130 8.50 13.76 11.78
CA LYS A 130 7.26 14.10 12.45
C LYS A 130 6.19 14.33 11.42
N VAL A 131 5.11 13.56 11.52
CA VAL A 131 3.85 13.90 10.87
C VAL A 131 3.42 15.26 11.41
N TYR A 132 3.19 16.21 10.51
CA TYR A 132 2.97 17.60 10.88
C TYR A 132 1.69 17.82 11.72
N GLU A 133 0.73 16.91 11.61
CA GLU A 133 -0.56 17.00 12.30
C GLU A 133 -0.60 16.38 13.69
N THR A 134 -1.53 16.91 14.49
CA THR A 134 -2.00 16.25 15.70
C THR A 134 -2.82 15.02 15.31
N LEU A 135 -2.22 13.84 15.44
CA LEU A 135 -2.92 12.57 15.24
C LEU A 135 -4.07 12.43 16.26
N PRO A 136 -5.14 11.67 15.93
CA PRO A 136 -6.18 11.35 16.91
C PRO A 136 -5.57 10.81 18.20
N ALA A 137 -6.13 11.14 19.36
CA ALA A 137 -5.59 10.72 20.67
C ALA A 137 -5.46 9.19 20.82
N THR A 138 -6.19 8.41 20.00
CA THR A 138 -6.06 6.95 19.88
C THR A 138 -4.68 6.49 19.42
N TYR A 139 -3.87 7.37 18.82
CA TYR A 139 -2.47 7.12 18.46
C TYR A 139 -1.49 7.32 19.62
N GLY A 140 -1.95 7.71 20.80
CA GLY A 140 -1.09 7.91 21.97
C GLY A 140 -0.19 9.16 21.87
N ILE A 141 0.46 9.47 22.99
CA ILE A 141 1.28 10.68 23.19
C ILE A 141 2.77 10.50 22.79
N GLN A 142 3.15 9.32 22.31
CA GLN A 142 4.56 8.96 22.02
C GLN A 142 4.92 8.93 20.52
N ASN A 143 3.95 9.09 19.60
CA ASN A 143 4.18 8.78 18.19
C ASN A 143 4.66 10.00 17.38
N ALA A 144 5.96 10.30 17.47
CA ALA A 144 6.66 10.74 16.26
C ALA A 144 6.62 9.54 15.32
N ILE A 145 5.63 9.47 14.41
CA ILE A 145 5.59 8.41 13.40
C ILE A 145 6.93 8.45 12.67
N PRO A 146 7.75 7.38 12.71
CA PRO A 146 8.97 7.34 11.93
C PRO A 146 8.55 7.43 10.46
N THR A 147 8.81 8.58 9.84
CA THR A 147 8.57 8.78 8.42
C THR A 147 9.74 8.29 7.58
N LEU A 148 10.83 7.87 8.24
CA LEU A 148 12.10 7.50 7.62
C LEU A 148 12.35 6.00 7.78
N LEU A 149 12.50 5.32 6.65
CA LEU A 149 12.80 3.91 6.47
C LEU A 149 14.25 3.58 6.86
N GLY A 150 15.20 4.43 6.46
CA GLY A 150 16.61 4.24 6.75
C GLY A 150 17.05 4.85 8.08
N ASN A 151 16.19 5.54 8.82
CA ASN A 151 16.54 6.19 10.09
C ASN A 151 15.31 6.35 10.99
N ASP A 152 14.73 5.22 11.36
CA ASP A 152 13.47 5.05 12.11
C ASP A 152 13.58 5.35 13.62
N TYR A 153 14.60 6.11 14.05
CA TYR A 153 15.01 6.33 15.45
C TYR A 153 15.66 5.14 16.16
N GLY A 154 15.82 3.99 15.50
CA GLY A 154 16.59 2.86 16.03
C GLY A 154 18.09 3.00 15.70
N SER A 155 18.45 2.72 14.46
CA SER A 155 19.82 2.83 13.96
C SER A 155 19.81 3.32 12.52
N VAL A 156 20.73 4.21 12.18
CA VAL A 156 20.89 4.72 10.82
C VAL A 156 21.25 3.54 9.89
N GLY A 157 20.57 3.45 8.76
CA GLY A 157 20.66 2.38 7.77
C GLY A 157 19.81 1.14 8.05
N ASN A 158 18.89 1.18 9.01
CA ASN A 158 18.10 0.02 9.42
C ASN A 158 16.82 -0.18 8.59
N TYR A 159 16.97 -0.63 7.34
CA TYR A 159 15.83 -0.98 6.48
C TYR A 159 15.26 -2.39 6.74
N LEU A 160 15.89 -3.17 7.62
CA LEU A 160 15.51 -4.55 7.91
C LEU A 160 14.29 -4.67 8.81
N ASN A 161 13.87 -3.58 9.47
CA ASN A 161 12.65 -3.60 10.27
C ASN A 161 11.38 -3.38 9.44
N ASP A 162 11.52 -3.09 8.15
CA ASP A 162 10.41 -2.73 7.27
C ASP A 162 9.92 -3.88 6.40
N HIS A 163 8.77 -3.65 5.74
CA HIS A 163 8.28 -4.57 4.72
C HIS A 163 9.27 -4.68 3.55
N PRO A 164 9.40 -5.87 2.94
CA PRO A 164 10.20 -6.05 1.74
C PRO A 164 9.78 -5.09 0.62
N VAL A 165 10.73 -4.38 0.03
CA VAL A 165 10.54 -3.60 -1.20
C VAL A 165 11.77 -3.73 -2.11
N GLY A 166 11.54 -3.70 -3.41
CA GLY A 166 12.58 -3.75 -4.45
C GLY A 166 12.31 -4.79 -5.52
N LEU A 167 13.15 -4.81 -6.56
CA LEU A 167 13.01 -5.71 -7.71
C LEU A 167 13.16 -7.19 -7.33
N THR A 168 13.79 -7.50 -6.19
CA THR A 168 13.91 -8.88 -5.67
C THR A 168 12.80 -9.28 -4.71
N ALA A 169 11.98 -8.33 -4.24
CA ALA A 169 10.90 -8.58 -3.30
C ALA A 169 9.67 -9.15 -4.02
N VAL A 170 9.76 -10.41 -4.45
CA VAL A 170 8.71 -11.07 -5.23
C VAL A 170 7.55 -11.51 -4.34
N MET A 171 6.33 -11.13 -4.71
CA MET A 171 5.10 -11.63 -4.09
C MET A 171 4.82 -13.06 -4.56
N GLY A 172 4.77 -14.01 -3.63
CA GLY A 172 4.54 -15.42 -3.93
C GLY A 172 3.07 -15.81 -4.04
N CYS A 173 2.83 -16.94 -4.70
CA CYS A 173 1.57 -17.70 -4.64
C CYS A 173 1.85 -19.14 -4.22
N GLY A 174 0.98 -19.71 -3.40
CA GLY A 174 1.09 -21.06 -2.86
C GLY A 174 2.05 -21.20 -1.67
N GLY A 175 2.00 -22.36 -1.01
CA GLY A 175 2.73 -22.62 0.22
C GLY A 175 1.94 -22.24 1.48
N GLN A 176 2.63 -22.23 2.63
CA GLN A 176 1.98 -22.04 3.93
C GLN A 176 1.51 -20.60 4.18
N TYR A 177 2.28 -19.62 3.70
CA TYR A 177 2.08 -18.20 4.06
C TYR A 177 1.40 -17.38 2.96
N ASN A 178 1.39 -17.87 1.71
CA ASN A 178 0.82 -17.14 0.59
C ASN A 178 -0.60 -17.61 0.26
N TRP A 179 -1.29 -16.82 -0.54
CA TRP A 179 -2.57 -17.21 -1.13
C TRP A 179 -2.44 -18.39 -2.08
N ASP A 180 -3.51 -19.17 -2.23
CA ASP A 180 -3.67 -20.20 -3.26
C ASP A 180 -3.91 -19.59 -4.66
N CYS A 181 -3.16 -18.55 -5.03
CA CYS A 181 -3.29 -17.81 -6.28
C CYS A 181 -2.42 -18.38 -7.41
N ASN A 182 -2.53 -17.78 -8.60
CA ASN A 182 -1.58 -17.96 -9.70
C ASN A 182 -0.90 -16.64 -10.06
N ILE A 183 0.30 -16.72 -10.65
CA ILE A 183 0.96 -15.57 -11.28
C ILE A 183 0.80 -15.72 -12.79
N SER A 184 0.24 -14.70 -13.45
CA SER A 184 0.07 -14.70 -14.90
C SER A 184 1.41 -14.55 -15.61
N ALA A 185 1.47 -14.90 -16.91
CA ALA A 185 2.65 -14.67 -17.74
C ALA A 185 3.06 -13.18 -17.82
N ALA A 186 2.14 -12.26 -17.51
CA ALA A 186 2.40 -10.83 -17.44
C ALA A 186 2.77 -10.35 -16.02
N GLY A 187 3.10 -11.26 -15.09
CA GLY A 187 3.48 -10.94 -13.72
C GLY A 187 2.36 -10.31 -12.89
N LYS A 188 1.11 -10.72 -13.11
CA LYS A 188 -0.05 -10.30 -12.30
C LYS A 188 -0.47 -11.41 -11.35
N VAL A 189 -0.77 -11.05 -10.11
CA VAL A 189 -1.37 -11.96 -9.13
C VAL A 189 -2.83 -12.19 -9.50
N LEU A 190 -3.19 -13.45 -9.71
CA LEU A 190 -4.54 -13.90 -10.04
C LEU A 190 -5.11 -14.61 -8.81
N MET A 191 -6.03 -13.96 -8.11
CA MET A 191 -6.73 -14.49 -6.92
C MET A 191 -7.83 -15.49 -7.33
N ASN A 192 -7.44 -16.52 -8.06
CA ASN A 192 -8.32 -17.48 -8.74
C ASN A 192 -8.42 -18.84 -8.03
N GLY A 193 -7.70 -19.03 -6.92
CA GLY A 193 -7.83 -20.21 -6.09
C GLY A 193 -9.10 -20.20 -5.26
N PRO A 194 -9.53 -21.36 -4.73
CA PRO A 194 -10.74 -21.45 -3.91
C PRO A 194 -10.78 -20.47 -2.73
N LYS A 195 -9.66 -20.25 -2.04
CA LYS A 195 -9.59 -19.42 -0.83
C LYS A 195 -9.33 -17.95 -1.15
N SER A 196 -8.42 -17.68 -2.07
CA SER A 196 -8.11 -16.33 -2.55
C SER A 196 -9.30 -15.68 -3.26
N SER A 197 -10.06 -16.43 -4.06
CA SER A 197 -11.29 -15.92 -4.68
C SER A 197 -12.39 -15.65 -3.66
N GLN A 198 -12.51 -16.47 -2.62
CA GLN A 198 -13.41 -16.23 -1.49
C GLN A 198 -13.04 -14.93 -0.76
N PHE A 199 -11.76 -14.74 -0.44
CA PHE A 199 -11.27 -13.50 0.18
C PHE A 199 -11.61 -12.27 -0.68
N MET A 200 -11.31 -12.31 -1.98
CA MET A 200 -11.62 -11.22 -2.89
C MET A 200 -13.14 -10.94 -3.00
N THR A 201 -13.97 -11.99 -2.91
CA THR A 201 -15.43 -11.85 -2.86
C THR A 201 -15.92 -11.22 -1.56
N ASN A 202 -15.33 -11.58 -0.42
CA ASN A 202 -15.74 -11.04 0.87
C ASN A 202 -15.29 -9.60 1.06
N TYR A 203 -14.13 -9.25 0.50
CA TYR A 203 -13.33 -8.13 0.95
C TYR A 203 -12.71 -7.32 -0.18
N GLY A 204 -12.17 -7.99 -1.19
CA GLY A 204 -11.48 -7.39 -2.33
C GLY A 204 -9.97 -7.50 -2.30
N PHE A 205 -9.35 -7.14 -3.43
CA PHE A 205 -7.90 -7.13 -3.63
C PHE A 205 -7.47 -5.78 -4.22
N PHE A 206 -6.80 -4.99 -3.39
CA PHE A 206 -6.52 -3.56 -3.53
C PHE A 206 -5.03 -3.24 -3.67
N VAL A 207 -4.14 -4.12 -3.17
CA VAL A 207 -2.69 -3.96 -3.41
C VAL A 207 -2.40 -3.98 -4.91
N SER A 208 -1.37 -3.27 -5.33
CA SER A 208 -1.00 -3.13 -6.74
C SER A 208 0.49 -3.38 -6.96
N PRO A 209 0.93 -4.65 -6.93
CA PRO A 209 2.33 -5.00 -7.15
C PRO A 209 2.86 -4.43 -8.47
N GLY A 210 4.13 -4.04 -8.46
CA GLY A 210 4.87 -3.76 -9.68
C GLY A 210 5.07 -5.04 -10.49
N THR A 211 5.49 -4.91 -11.74
CA THR A 211 5.84 -6.06 -12.58
C THR A 211 7.28 -5.91 -13.04
N TYR A 212 8.12 -6.90 -12.74
CA TYR A 212 9.50 -6.97 -13.20
C TYR A 212 9.86 -8.42 -13.53
N ASN A 213 10.47 -8.66 -14.69
CA ASN A 213 10.80 -10.01 -15.18
C ASN A 213 9.64 -11.01 -15.09
N SER A 214 8.43 -10.56 -15.45
CA SER A 214 7.19 -11.34 -15.38
C SER A 214 6.82 -11.82 -13.97
N GLN A 215 7.33 -11.16 -12.93
CA GLN A 215 7.00 -11.41 -11.54
C GLN A 215 6.33 -10.19 -10.89
N PRO A 216 5.37 -10.41 -9.98
CA PRO A 216 4.83 -9.36 -9.14
C PRO A 216 5.85 -9.01 -8.05
N ILE A 217 6.27 -7.75 -8.01
CA ILE A 217 7.25 -7.26 -7.03
C ILE A 217 6.59 -6.27 -6.07
N VAL A 218 7.09 -6.25 -4.84
CA VAL A 218 6.65 -5.33 -3.80
C VAL A 218 7.48 -4.05 -3.88
N LEU A 219 6.77 -2.93 -3.96
CA LEU A 219 7.28 -1.56 -4.01
C LEU A 219 6.44 -0.73 -3.03
N CYS A 220 6.88 0.48 -2.67
CA CYS A 220 6.11 1.36 -1.78
C CYS A 220 4.68 1.59 -2.31
N THR A 221 4.55 1.81 -3.62
CA THR A 221 3.27 2.00 -4.31
C THR A 221 2.41 0.75 -4.44
N THR A 222 2.90 -0.41 -3.99
CA THR A 222 2.09 -1.63 -3.89
C THR A 222 1.00 -1.47 -2.85
N CYS A 223 1.37 -0.93 -1.69
CA CYS A 223 0.49 -0.69 -0.55
C CYS A 223 -0.03 0.75 -0.51
N HIS A 224 0.83 1.71 -0.88
CA HIS A 224 0.52 3.13 -0.79
C HIS A 224 0.02 3.72 -2.12
N ASN A 225 -0.86 4.70 -2.02
CA ASN A 225 -1.24 5.63 -3.06
C ASN A 225 -1.00 7.02 -2.51
N GLN A 226 0.12 7.62 -2.91
CA GLN A 226 0.60 8.93 -2.50
C GLN A 226 -0.40 10.07 -2.74
N HIS A 227 -1.49 9.84 -3.48
CA HIS A 227 -2.52 10.82 -3.79
C HIS A 227 -3.81 10.65 -2.99
N LEU A 228 -3.94 9.62 -2.15
CA LEU A 228 -5.17 9.31 -1.42
C LEU A 228 -4.85 9.01 0.04
N MET A 229 -5.01 9.99 0.94
CA MET A 229 -4.63 9.79 2.34
C MET A 229 -5.76 9.27 3.22
N ASN A 230 -6.95 9.87 3.12
CA ASN A 230 -8.02 9.68 4.09
C ASN A 230 -9.18 8.85 3.55
N VAL A 231 -9.28 8.67 2.23
CA VAL A 231 -10.32 7.88 1.60
C VAL A 231 -9.86 7.10 0.38
N VAL A 232 -10.52 5.98 0.12
CA VAL A 232 -10.35 5.17 -1.10
C VAL A 232 -11.71 4.91 -1.73
N SER A 233 -11.78 5.02 -3.06
CA SER A 233 -12.96 4.61 -3.81
C SER A 233 -12.94 3.11 -4.07
N VAL A 234 -14.03 2.45 -3.71
CA VAL A 234 -14.28 1.04 -3.95
C VAL A 234 -15.41 0.92 -4.95
N THR A 235 -15.21 0.07 -5.96
CA THR A 235 -16.24 -0.30 -6.93
C THR A 235 -16.57 -1.77 -6.73
N GLN A 236 -17.82 -2.04 -6.40
CA GLN A 236 -18.33 -3.40 -6.28
C GLN A 236 -18.28 -4.09 -7.63
N GLY A 237 -17.91 -5.36 -7.58
CA GLY A 237 -17.93 -6.26 -8.71
C GLY A 237 -16.78 -7.22 -8.52
N VAL A 238 -17.07 -8.50 -8.50
CA VAL A 238 -16.03 -9.52 -8.62
C VAL A 238 -16.54 -10.47 -9.67
N THR A 239 -16.02 -10.35 -10.88
CA THR A 239 -16.36 -11.29 -11.96
C THR A 239 -15.18 -12.24 -12.13
N PHE A 240 -15.37 -13.49 -11.74
CA PHE A 240 -14.47 -14.57 -12.07
C PHE A 240 -15.08 -15.36 -13.23
N THR A 241 -14.47 -15.34 -14.40
CA THR A 241 -14.88 -16.22 -15.51
C THR A 241 -14.12 -17.55 -15.44
N GLY A 242 -14.87 -18.65 -15.28
CA GLY A 242 -14.40 -20.04 -15.44
C GLY A 242 -14.12 -20.82 -14.14
N SER A 243 -14.46 -22.11 -14.11
CA SER A 243 -13.92 -23.08 -13.15
C SER A 243 -12.46 -23.37 -13.53
N GLY A 244 -11.52 -22.64 -12.94
CA GLY A 244 -10.11 -22.56 -13.38
C GLY A 244 -9.71 -21.13 -13.77
N ALA A 245 -10.16 -20.15 -12.97
CA ALA A 245 -10.38 -18.76 -13.37
C ALA A 245 -9.16 -18.09 -14.02
N THR A 246 -9.29 -17.85 -15.32
CA THR A 246 -8.43 -16.99 -16.14
C THR A 246 -9.37 -15.97 -16.78
N GLY A 247 -9.30 -14.72 -16.32
CA GLY A 247 -10.16 -13.65 -16.83
C GLY A 247 -9.93 -12.31 -16.15
N THR A 248 -10.18 -11.24 -16.91
CA THR A 248 -10.05 -9.84 -16.52
C THR A 248 -11.03 -9.48 -15.40
N VAL A 249 -10.49 -8.92 -14.32
CA VAL A 249 -11.23 -8.45 -13.15
C VAL A 249 -12.01 -7.17 -13.50
N THR A 250 -13.32 -7.29 -13.68
CA THR A 250 -14.23 -6.14 -13.74
C THR A 250 -14.84 -5.93 -12.35
N GLY A 251 -14.27 -4.96 -11.61
CA GLY A 251 -14.55 -4.65 -10.20
C GLY A 251 -13.55 -5.30 -9.22
N LYS A 252 -13.20 -4.63 -8.12
CA LYS A 252 -12.05 -5.02 -7.26
C LYS A 252 -12.43 -5.70 -5.95
N SER A 253 -13.73 -5.81 -5.65
CA SER A 253 -14.20 -6.15 -4.32
C SER A 253 -15.67 -6.55 -4.33
N GLY A 254 -16.06 -7.46 -3.42
CA GLY A 254 -17.48 -7.68 -3.12
C GLY A 254 -18.05 -6.69 -2.10
N LEU A 255 -17.23 -5.80 -1.56
CA LEU A 255 -17.71 -4.65 -0.79
C LEU A 255 -18.61 -3.77 -1.67
N PRO A 256 -19.66 -3.15 -1.10
CA PRO A 256 -20.49 -2.17 -1.81
C PRO A 256 -19.67 -1.06 -2.47
N THR A 257 -20.15 -0.56 -3.61
CA THR A 257 -19.55 0.62 -4.24
C THR A 257 -19.69 1.82 -3.30
N GLY A 258 -18.59 2.52 -3.04
CA GLY A 258 -18.57 3.65 -2.14
C GLY A 258 -17.18 4.20 -1.89
N THR A 259 -17.11 5.25 -1.08
CA THR A 259 -15.86 5.84 -0.62
C THR A 259 -15.63 5.40 0.82
N TYR A 260 -14.50 4.76 1.10
CA TYR A 260 -14.18 4.17 2.40
C TYR A 260 -13.07 4.94 3.07
N ALA A 261 -13.07 5.00 4.40
CA ALA A 261 -11.97 5.60 5.15
C ALA A 261 -10.67 4.81 4.94
N THR A 262 -9.57 5.52 4.73
CA THR A 262 -8.22 4.96 4.79
C THR A 262 -7.31 5.88 5.61
N MET A 263 -6.13 5.40 5.95
CA MET A 263 -5.08 6.14 6.63
C MET A 263 -3.73 5.76 6.01
N PHE A 264 -2.71 6.59 6.22
CA PHE A 264 -1.34 6.33 5.76
C PHE A 264 -1.21 6.06 4.27
N PHE A 265 -2.05 6.70 3.45
CA PHE A 265 -2.03 6.53 2.00
C PHE A 265 -2.34 5.11 1.54
N ILE A 266 -2.95 4.28 2.39
CA ILE A 266 -3.19 2.88 2.04
C ILE A 266 -4.27 2.77 0.97
N ARG A 267 -4.01 1.92 -0.04
CA ARG A 267 -4.84 1.68 -1.23
C ARG A 267 -6.15 0.93 -0.98
N ALA A 268 -6.49 0.65 0.27
CA ALA A 268 -7.63 -0.15 0.69
C ALA A 268 -8.36 0.54 1.85
N PRO A 269 -9.60 0.13 2.17
CA PRO A 269 -10.23 0.56 3.41
C PRO A 269 -9.32 0.15 4.59
N TYR A 270 -8.79 1.13 5.30
CA TYR A 270 -7.79 0.92 6.35
C TYR A 270 -7.95 1.99 7.43
N ASN A 271 -8.68 1.65 8.48
CA ASN A 271 -8.92 2.60 9.57
C ASN A 271 -8.62 1.94 10.92
N PRO A 272 -7.36 2.02 11.41
CA PRO A 272 -7.01 1.51 12.73
C PRO A 272 -7.69 2.28 13.87
N ALA A 273 -8.27 3.46 13.60
CA ALA A 273 -9.07 4.22 14.57
C ALA A 273 -10.57 3.85 14.55
N SER A 274 -10.97 2.84 13.78
CA SER A 274 -12.36 2.39 13.70
C SER A 274 -12.87 1.93 15.07
N GLY A 275 -13.90 2.60 15.59
CA GLY A 275 -14.60 2.20 16.81
C GLY A 275 -15.69 1.14 16.59
N VAL A 276 -15.84 0.64 15.35
CA VAL A 276 -16.88 -0.33 15.01
C VAL A 276 -16.51 -1.69 15.59
N ALA A 277 -17.35 -2.23 16.48
CA ALA A 277 -17.15 -3.55 17.05
C ALA A 277 -17.07 -4.63 15.95
N GLY A 278 -16.02 -5.45 15.98
CA GLY A 278 -15.79 -6.50 14.98
C GLY A 278 -15.13 -6.03 13.67
N SER A 279 -14.83 -4.74 13.54
CA SER A 279 -14.03 -4.17 12.45
C SER A 279 -12.64 -4.80 12.44
N ASN A 280 -12.24 -5.40 11.31
CA ASN A 280 -10.95 -6.08 11.18
C ASN A 280 -10.14 -5.63 9.94
N GLN A 281 -10.44 -4.45 9.44
CA GLN A 281 -9.95 -3.88 8.18
C GLN A 281 -8.43 -3.82 8.12
N THR A 282 -7.78 -3.47 9.24
CA THR A 282 -6.32 -3.50 9.37
C THR A 282 -5.77 -4.89 9.07
N ALA A 283 -6.32 -5.93 9.71
CA ALA A 283 -5.86 -7.30 9.48
C ALA A 283 -6.21 -7.78 8.06
N GLN A 284 -7.37 -7.39 7.54
CA GLN A 284 -7.75 -7.76 6.19
C GLN A 284 -6.89 -7.08 5.12
N PHE A 285 -6.40 -5.86 5.38
CA PHE A 285 -5.38 -5.23 4.56
C PHE A 285 -4.07 -6.03 4.58
N CYS A 286 -3.58 -6.43 5.76
CA CYS A 286 -2.36 -7.26 5.87
C CYS A 286 -2.51 -8.58 5.10
N ARG A 287 -3.68 -9.21 5.19
CA ARG A 287 -4.02 -10.46 4.51
C ARG A 287 -4.01 -10.38 2.99
N GLN A 288 -3.94 -9.19 2.40
CA GLN A 288 -3.75 -9.07 0.95
C GLN A 288 -2.44 -9.71 0.47
N CYS A 289 -1.40 -9.71 1.30
CA CYS A 289 -0.14 -10.39 1.02
C CYS A 289 0.02 -11.66 1.89
N HIS A 290 -0.48 -11.61 3.12
CA HIS A 290 -0.35 -12.64 4.14
C HIS A 290 -1.57 -13.58 4.12
N GLY A 291 -1.68 -14.35 3.04
CA GLY A 291 -2.83 -15.22 2.81
C GLY A 291 -2.96 -16.34 3.83
N GLY A 292 -1.84 -16.89 4.30
CA GLY A 292 -1.80 -17.95 5.31
C GLY A 292 -2.44 -17.56 6.64
N GLU A 293 -2.51 -16.26 6.93
CA GLU A 293 -3.09 -15.67 8.14
C GLU A 293 -4.59 -15.33 7.98
N SER A 294 -5.17 -15.62 6.82
CA SER A 294 -6.58 -15.37 6.52
C SER A 294 -7.51 -16.40 7.15
N ASN A 295 -8.79 -16.02 7.30
CA ASN A 295 -9.82 -16.94 7.78
C ASN A 295 -10.04 -18.06 6.74
N GLU A 296 -10.03 -17.68 5.46
CA GLU A 296 -10.27 -18.56 4.31
C GLU A 296 -9.25 -19.71 4.24
N MET A 297 -7.96 -19.40 4.42
CA MET A 297 -6.87 -20.39 4.39
C MET A 297 -6.86 -21.29 5.64
N ASN A 298 -7.46 -20.86 6.75
CA ASN A 298 -7.53 -21.62 8.01
C ASN A 298 -8.89 -22.33 8.21
N GLY A 299 -9.70 -22.45 7.16
CA GLY A 299 -10.97 -23.20 7.20
C GLY A 299 -12.11 -22.50 7.94
N SER A 300 -11.93 -21.24 8.33
CA SER A 300 -12.98 -20.43 8.93
C SER A 300 -13.86 -19.78 7.86
N THR A 301 -15.18 -19.78 8.08
CA THR A 301 -16.16 -19.06 7.25
C THR A 301 -16.58 -17.73 7.87
N ALA A 302 -15.94 -17.30 8.95
CA ALA A 302 -16.27 -16.05 9.61
C ALA A 302 -15.88 -14.88 8.70
N VAL A 303 -16.89 -14.18 8.18
CA VAL A 303 -16.70 -12.92 7.46
C VAL A 303 -16.66 -11.80 8.49
N THR A 304 -15.57 -11.03 8.52
CA THR A 304 -15.46 -9.82 9.37
C THR A 304 -15.77 -8.58 8.56
N THR A 305 -16.07 -7.45 9.20
CA THR A 305 -16.24 -6.21 8.45
C THR A 305 -14.90 -5.62 8.01
N PHE A 306 -14.83 -5.26 6.72
CA PHE A 306 -13.84 -4.37 6.14
C PHE A 306 -14.27 -2.92 6.29
#